data_AF-A0A1X1DBC7-F1
#
_entry.id   AF-A0A1X1DBC7-F1
#
_cell.length_a   1.000
_cell.length_b   1.000
_cell.length_c   1.000
_cell.angle_alpha   90.00
_cell.angle_beta   90.00
_cell.angle_gamma   90.00
#
_symmetry.space_group_name_H-M   'P 1'
#
loop_
_entity.id
_entity.type
_entity.pdbx_description
1 polymer ?
#
loop_
_entity_poly.entity_id
_entity_poly.type
_entity_poly.pdbx_seq_one_letter_code
_entity_poly.pdbx_strand_id
1 'polypeptide(L)'
;MSEALKILNNIRTLRAQARECSLETLEEMLEKLEVVVNERREEDTHAQAENAERTRKLEQYREMLLADGIDPNELLSALSESKAPGKARRAARPAKYSYVDENGENRTWTGQGRTPAVIKKAIEEQGKQLDDFLL
;
A
#
# COMPACT_ATOMS: atom_id res chain seq x y z
N MET A 1 -0.79 -13.44 16.61
CA MET A 1 -0.64 -14.89 16.84
C MET A 1 -2.03 -15.51 16.87
N SER A 2 -2.30 -16.51 16.03
CA SER A 2 -3.62 -17.17 15.98
C SER A 2 -3.94 -17.85 17.32
N GLU A 3 -5.23 -18.03 17.62
CA GLU A 3 -5.68 -18.71 18.84
C GLU A 3 -5.09 -20.14 18.97
N ALA A 4 -4.95 -20.85 17.85
CA ALA A 4 -4.31 -22.17 17.82
C ALA A 4 -2.83 -22.13 18.25
N LEU A 5 -2.05 -21.16 17.73
CA LEU A 5 -0.64 -21.01 18.11
C LEU A 5 -0.47 -20.54 19.57
N LYS A 6 -1.42 -19.76 20.10
CA LYS A 6 -1.41 -19.38 21.52
C LYS A 6 -1.54 -20.59 22.45
N ILE A 7 -2.37 -21.57 22.08
CA ILE A 7 -2.54 -22.81 22.85
C ILE A 7 -1.26 -23.64 22.82
N LEU A 8 -0.62 -23.76 21.66
CA LEU A 8 0.67 -24.46 21.51
C LEU A 8 1.81 -23.79 22.29
N ASN A 9 1.78 -22.46 22.43
CA ASN A 9 2.80 -21.71 23.18
C ASN A 9 2.64 -21.83 24.71
N ASN A 10 1.51 -22.34 25.21
CA ASN A 10 1.31 -22.55 26.64
C ASN A 10 1.49 -24.03 27.01
N ILE A 11 2.61 -24.33 27.68
CA ILE A 11 2.97 -25.70 28.05
C ILE A 11 1.94 -26.41 28.95
N ARG A 12 1.14 -25.69 29.74
CA ARG A 12 0.13 -26.31 30.60
C ARG A 12 -1.05 -26.83 29.78
N THR A 13 -1.56 -26.02 28.85
CA THR A 13 -2.64 -26.41 27.95
C THR A 13 -2.17 -27.47 26.96
N LEU A 14 -0.94 -27.32 26.44
CA LEU A 14 -0.34 -28.30 25.53
C LEU A 14 -0.19 -29.68 26.20
N ARG A 15 0.29 -29.74 27.46
CA ARG A 15 0.38 -31.00 28.21
C ARG A 15 -0.97 -31.65 28.47
N ALA A 16 -2.01 -30.85 28.72
CA ALA A 16 -3.36 -31.39 28.93
C ALA A 16 -3.87 -32.06 27.65
N GLN A 17 -3.71 -31.42 26.50
CA GLN A 17 -4.12 -31.95 25.19
C GLN A 17 -3.26 -33.15 24.75
N ALA A 18 -1.94 -33.09 24.99
CA ALA A 18 -1.03 -34.16 24.61
C ALA A 18 -1.28 -35.50 25.34
N ARG A 19 -1.98 -35.49 26.49
CA ARG A 19 -2.40 -36.72 27.19
C ARG A 19 -3.45 -37.52 26.43
N GLU A 20 -4.18 -36.86 25.54
CA GLU A 20 -5.23 -37.48 24.72
C GLU A 20 -4.68 -38.01 23.38
N CYS A 21 -3.39 -37.82 23.12
CA CYS A 21 -2.69 -38.24 21.90
C CYS A 21 -1.68 -39.36 22.19
N SER A 22 -1.36 -40.17 21.17
CA SER A 22 -0.28 -41.16 21.29
C SER A 22 1.08 -40.49 21.14
N LEU A 23 2.13 -41.12 21.68
CA LEU A 23 3.50 -40.62 21.54
C LEU A 23 3.91 -40.47 20.06
N GLU A 24 3.60 -41.46 19.23
CA GLU A 24 3.88 -41.45 17.78
C GLU A 24 3.28 -40.20 17.10
N THR A 25 2.02 -39.87 17.42
CA THR A 25 1.40 -38.67 16.84
C THR A 25 2.05 -37.37 17.32
N LEU A 26 2.53 -37.32 18.57
CA LEU A 26 3.25 -36.16 19.09
C LEU A 26 4.62 -36.00 18.41
N GLU A 27 5.30 -37.10 18.10
CA GLU A 27 6.56 -37.10 17.35
C GLU A 27 6.36 -36.62 15.91
N GLU A 28 5.32 -37.08 15.21
CA GLU A 28 4.97 -36.55 13.87
C GLU A 28 4.62 -35.05 13.89
N MET A 29 3.91 -34.59 14.94
CA MET A 29 3.61 -33.17 15.11
C MET A 29 4.87 -32.35 15.37
N LEU A 30 5.81 -32.88 16.15
CA LEU A 30 7.11 -32.26 16.41
C LEU A 30 7.90 -32.11 15.10
N GLU A 31 8.02 -33.18 14.31
CA GLU A 31 8.75 -33.17 13.04
C GLU A 31 8.19 -32.09 12.09
N LYS A 32 6.86 -32.01 11.95
CA LYS A 32 6.21 -30.98 11.13
C LYS A 32 6.49 -29.58 11.64
N LEU A 33 6.48 -29.38 12.96
CA LEU A 33 6.79 -28.07 13.55
C LEU A 33 8.27 -27.71 13.37
N GLU A 34 9.17 -28.68 13.48
CA GLU A 34 10.61 -28.49 13.24
C GLU A 34 10.88 -28.07 11.80
N VAL A 35 10.23 -28.69 10.81
CA VAL A 35 10.31 -28.27 9.40
C VAL A 35 9.91 -26.80 9.25
N VAL A 36 8.73 -26.41 9.76
CA VAL A 36 8.25 -25.03 9.67
C VAL A 36 9.21 -24.04 10.38
N VAL A 37 9.76 -24.43 11.54
CA VAL A 37 10.72 -23.59 12.26
C VAL A 37 12.02 -23.44 11.48
N ASN A 38 12.51 -24.49 10.84
CA ASN A 38 13.71 -24.45 10.03
C ASN A 38 13.52 -23.61 8.77
N GLU A 39 12.39 -23.75 8.07
CA GLU A 39 12.04 -22.87 6.94
C GLU A 39 12.07 -21.39 7.34
N ARG A 40 11.46 -21.04 8.49
CA ARG A 40 11.49 -19.66 9.00
C ARG A 40 12.87 -19.18 9.40
N ARG A 41 13.70 -20.06 9.99
CA ARG A 41 15.09 -19.72 10.31
C ARG A 41 15.89 -19.47 9.04
N GLU A 42 15.72 -20.30 8.01
CA GLU A 42 16.38 -20.12 6.71
C GLU A 42 15.96 -18.80 6.06
N GLU A 43 14.65 -18.50 6.02
CA GLU A 43 14.13 -17.22 5.54
C GLU A 43 14.73 -16.02 6.30
N ASP A 44 14.74 -16.07 7.63
CA ASP A 44 15.28 -14.99 8.47
C ASP A 44 16.79 -14.83 8.25
N THR A 45 17.55 -15.94 8.16
CA THR A 45 18.99 -15.89 7.89
C THR A 45 19.30 -15.36 6.49
N HIS A 46 18.52 -15.73 5.49
CA HIS A 46 18.66 -15.22 4.12
C HIS A 46 18.36 -13.72 4.07
N ALA A 47 17.26 -13.28 4.68
CA ALA A 47 16.92 -11.87 4.77
C ALA A 47 17.98 -11.06 5.54
N GLN A 48 18.54 -11.64 6.61
CA GLN A 48 19.63 -11.02 7.36
C GLN A 48 20.92 -10.95 6.53
N ALA A 49 21.25 -11.99 5.76
CA ALA A 49 22.41 -12.01 4.88
C ALA A 49 22.27 -10.97 3.74
N GLU A 50 21.11 -10.89 3.08
CA GLU A 50 20.84 -9.89 2.05
C GLU A 50 20.95 -8.46 2.60
N ASN A 51 20.38 -8.21 3.79
CA ASN A 51 20.49 -6.92 4.45
C ASN A 51 21.95 -6.60 4.80
N ALA A 52 22.71 -7.57 5.32
CA ALA A 52 24.13 -7.40 5.65
C ALA A 52 24.99 -7.12 4.40
N GLU A 53 24.71 -7.80 3.28
CA GLU A 53 25.38 -7.51 2.01
C GLU A 53 25.03 -6.10 1.50
N ARG A 54 23.77 -5.71 1.62
CA ARG A 54 23.32 -4.37 1.23
C ARG A 54 23.99 -3.29 2.07
N THR A 55 24.03 -3.45 3.39
CA THR A 55 24.69 -2.50 4.29
C THR A 55 26.19 -2.45 4.03
N ARG A 56 26.84 -3.60 3.83
CA ARG A 56 28.27 -3.65 3.48
C ARG A 56 28.57 -2.93 2.16
N LYS A 57 27.75 -3.15 1.13
CA LYS A 57 27.89 -2.42 -0.15
C LYS A 57 27.69 -0.92 0.06
N LEU A 58 26.68 -0.51 0.82
CA LEU A 58 26.43 0.91 1.12
C LEU A 58 27.60 1.55 1.87
N GLU A 59 28.18 0.87 2.85
CA GLU A 59 29.37 1.33 3.58
C GLU A 59 30.56 1.45 2.64
N GLN A 60 30.81 0.45 1.80
CA GLN A 60 31.88 0.50 0.80
C GLN A 60 31.72 1.69 -0.16
N TYR A 61 30.52 1.94 -0.67
CA TYR A 61 30.26 3.10 -1.53
C TYR A 61 30.41 4.42 -0.77
N ARG A 62 29.99 4.46 0.50
CA ARG A 62 30.16 5.65 1.34
C ARG A 62 31.64 5.98 1.55
N GLU A 63 32.47 4.98 1.84
CA GLU A 63 33.91 5.16 1.98
C GLU A 63 34.56 5.64 0.66
N MET A 64 34.14 5.07 -0.47
CA MET A 64 34.62 5.49 -1.79
C MET A 64 34.28 6.95 -2.10
N LEU A 65 33.03 7.38 -1.84
CA LEU A 65 32.62 8.77 -2.04
C LEU A 65 33.43 9.73 -1.17
N LEU A 66 33.64 9.38 0.11
CA LEU A 66 34.46 10.18 1.02
C LEU A 66 35.92 10.23 0.59
N ALA A 67 36.47 9.14 0.05
CA ALA A 67 37.83 9.09 -0.49
C ALA A 67 38.00 10.01 -1.71
N ASP A 68 36.97 10.12 -2.55
CA ASP A 68 36.92 11.06 -3.68
C ASP A 68 36.58 12.50 -3.25
N GLY A 69 36.41 12.74 -1.94
CA GLY A 69 36.12 14.07 -1.37
C GLY A 69 34.67 14.52 -1.54
N ILE A 70 33.75 13.61 -1.87
CA ILE A 70 32.33 13.88 -2.08
C ILE A 70 31.56 13.53 -0.81
N ASP A 71 30.87 14.50 -0.21
CA ASP A 71 29.93 14.23 0.87
C ASP A 71 28.66 13.55 0.31
N PRO A 72 28.24 12.38 0.83
CA PRO A 72 27.00 11.73 0.43
C PRO A 72 25.76 12.64 0.48
N ASN A 73 25.71 13.60 1.40
CA ASN A 73 24.59 14.54 1.51
C ASN A 73 24.60 15.57 0.37
N GLU A 74 25.76 16.02 -0.07
CA GLU A 74 25.89 16.94 -1.21
C GLU A 74 25.44 16.27 -2.51
N LEU A 75 25.84 15.01 -2.72
CA LEU A 75 25.40 14.20 -3.85
C LEU A 75 23.88 13.97 -3.85
N LEU A 76 23.29 13.74 -2.68
CA LEU A 76 21.84 13.58 -2.53
C LEU A 76 21.08 14.88 -2.86
N SER A 77 21.60 16.02 -2.41
CA SER A 77 21.05 17.35 -2.71
C SER A 77 21.11 17.64 -4.21
N ALA A 78 22.25 17.40 -4.86
CA ALA A 78 22.42 17.58 -6.31
C ALA A 78 21.44 16.72 -7.14
N LEU A 79 21.19 15.48 -6.70
CA LEU A 79 20.19 14.60 -7.33
C LEU A 79 18.76 15.14 -7.14
N SER A 80 18.45 15.74 -5.99
CA SER A 80 17.13 16.30 -5.72
C SER A 80 16.84 17.56 -6.55
N GLU A 81 17.85 18.39 -6.79
CA GLU A 81 17.73 19.60 -7.62
C GLU A 81 17.51 19.29 -9.10
N SER A 82 17.94 18.11 -9.56
CA SER A 82 17.73 17.65 -10.94
C SER A 82 16.28 17.26 -11.25
N LYS A 83 15.42 17.08 -10.24
CA LYS A 83 13.97 16.91 -10.42
C LYS A 83 13.31 18.28 -10.60
N ALA A 84 13.14 18.69 -11.86
CA ALA A 84 12.34 19.87 -12.19
C ALA A 84 10.98 19.84 -11.46
N PRO A 85 10.53 20.94 -10.83
CA PRO A 85 9.25 20.98 -10.16
C PRO A 85 8.15 20.68 -11.19
N GLY A 86 7.44 19.57 -11.00
CA GLY A 86 6.31 19.20 -11.84
C GLY A 86 5.32 20.37 -11.91
N LYS A 87 4.97 20.79 -13.13
CA LYS A 87 4.05 21.92 -13.39
C LYS A 87 2.87 21.87 -12.42
N ALA A 88 2.74 22.92 -11.62
CA ALA A 88 1.62 23.10 -10.70
C ALA A 88 0.30 22.87 -11.45
N ARG A 89 -0.45 21.85 -11.00
CA ARG A 89 -1.76 21.51 -11.57
C ARG A 89 -2.70 22.67 -11.25
N ARG A 90 -3.15 23.40 -12.28
CA ARG A 90 -4.12 24.51 -12.11
C ARG A 90 -5.34 24.00 -11.33
N ALA A 91 -5.80 24.81 -10.37
CA ALA A 91 -6.98 24.51 -9.57
C ALA A 91 -8.18 24.22 -10.48
N ALA A 92 -8.91 23.14 -10.17
CA ALA A 92 -10.14 22.80 -10.88
C ALA A 92 -11.16 23.93 -10.70
N ARG A 93 -11.76 24.38 -11.81
CA ARG A 93 -12.80 25.43 -11.77
C ARG A 93 -14.02 24.91 -10.99
N PRO A 94 -14.69 25.77 -10.20
CA PRO A 94 -15.88 25.37 -9.45
C PRO A 94 -16.99 24.92 -10.40
N ALA A 95 -17.81 23.96 -9.95
CA ALA A 95 -18.97 23.53 -10.71
C ALA A 95 -20.01 24.65 -10.78
N LYS A 96 -20.70 24.77 -11.92
CA LYS A 96 -21.66 25.84 -12.20
C LYS A 96 -23.11 25.35 -12.19
N TYR A 97 -23.33 24.08 -12.54
CA TYR A 97 -24.65 23.47 -12.63
C TYR A 97 -24.72 22.17 -11.83
N SER A 98 -25.89 21.81 -11.28
CA SER A 98 -26.18 20.56 -10.58
C SER A 98 -27.36 19.84 -11.24
N TYR A 99 -27.27 18.52 -11.40
CA TYR A 99 -28.34 17.71 -11.98
C TYR A 99 -28.38 16.32 -11.35
N VAL A 100 -29.55 15.68 -11.36
CA VAL A 100 -29.75 14.29 -10.91
C VAL A 100 -29.50 13.37 -12.10
N ASP A 101 -28.54 12.46 -12.02
CA ASP A 101 -28.26 11.52 -13.12
C ASP A 101 -29.36 10.45 -13.24
N GLU A 102 -29.34 9.66 -14.32
CA GLU A 102 -30.33 8.58 -14.57
C GLU A 102 -30.38 7.52 -13.44
N ASN A 103 -29.35 7.47 -12.58
CA ASN A 103 -29.25 6.61 -11.41
C ASN A 103 -29.72 7.26 -10.09
N GLY A 104 -30.27 8.48 -10.13
CA GLY A 104 -30.75 9.20 -8.95
C GLY A 104 -29.66 9.93 -8.14
N GLU A 105 -28.43 10.03 -8.64
CA GLU A 105 -27.31 10.68 -7.96
C GLU A 105 -27.15 12.15 -8.37
N ASN A 106 -26.92 13.05 -7.40
CA ASN A 106 -26.60 14.46 -7.68
C ASN A 106 -25.18 14.60 -8.23
N ARG A 107 -25.06 15.05 -9.47
CA ARG A 107 -23.79 15.35 -10.15
C ARG A 107 -23.70 16.83 -10.50
N THR A 108 -22.48 17.34 -10.55
CA THR A 108 -22.21 18.74 -10.85
C THR A 108 -21.40 18.89 -12.13
N TRP A 109 -21.69 19.93 -12.89
CA TRP A 109 -21.05 20.23 -14.18
C TRP A 109 -20.51 21.66 -14.17
N THR A 110 -19.27 21.82 -14.61
CA THR A 110 -18.58 23.12 -14.63
C THR A 110 -19.05 24.06 -15.75
N GLY A 111 -19.98 23.61 -16.59
CA GLY A 111 -20.41 24.34 -17.79
C GLY A 111 -19.35 24.35 -18.91
N GLN A 112 -18.23 23.64 -18.71
CA GLN A 112 -17.13 23.55 -19.66
C GLN A 112 -17.09 22.12 -20.25
N GLY A 113 -17.17 22.00 -21.57
CA GLY A 113 -17.16 20.71 -22.28
C GLY A 113 -18.55 20.27 -22.73
N ARG A 114 -18.73 18.96 -22.93
CA ARG A 114 -20.00 18.40 -23.43
C ARG A 114 -21.09 18.49 -22.36
N THR A 115 -22.24 19.07 -22.71
CA THR A 115 -23.40 19.16 -21.82
C THR A 115 -23.89 17.75 -21.44
N PRO A 116 -24.10 17.47 -20.15
CA PRO A 116 -24.66 16.20 -19.68
C PRO A 116 -25.97 15.86 -20.37
N ALA A 117 -26.15 14.58 -20.72
CA ALA A 117 -27.34 14.12 -21.44
C ALA A 117 -28.64 14.42 -20.70
N VAL A 118 -28.61 14.41 -19.37
CA VAL A 118 -29.76 14.73 -18.51
C VAL A 118 -30.20 16.18 -18.68
N ILE A 119 -29.27 17.14 -18.61
CA ILE A 119 -29.56 18.56 -18.82
C ILE A 119 -30.08 18.77 -20.24
N LYS A 120 -29.44 18.11 -21.23
CA LYS A 120 -29.87 18.22 -22.64
C LYS A 120 -31.31 17.72 -22.85
N LYS A 121 -31.66 16.54 -22.32
CA LYS A 121 -33.03 15.99 -22.38
C LYS A 121 -34.02 16.89 -21.65
N ALA A 122 -33.66 17.44 -20.50
CA ALA A 122 -34.56 18.33 -19.76
C ALA A 122 -34.84 19.64 -20.51
N ILE A 123 -33.86 20.18 -21.25
CA ILE A 123 -34.07 21.36 -22.09
C ILE A 123 -34.92 21.02 -23.32
N GLU A 124 -34.62 19.92 -24.00
CA GLU A 124 -35.29 19.54 -25.25
C GLU A 124 -36.71 18.99 -25.05
N GLU A 125 -36.95 18.19 -24.00
CA GLU A 125 -38.21 17.48 -23.78
C GLU A 125 -39.11 18.16 -22.74
N GLN A 126 -38.52 18.80 -21.72
CA GLN A 126 -39.28 19.42 -20.62
C GLN A 126 -39.36 20.95 -20.75
N GLY A 127 -38.72 21.53 -21.79
CA GLY A 127 -38.70 22.97 -22.03
C GLY A 127 -38.00 23.79 -20.94
N LYS A 128 -37.18 23.14 -20.10
CA LYS A 128 -36.43 23.79 -19.02
C LYS A 128 -35.27 24.60 -19.58
N GLN A 129 -34.84 25.61 -18.86
CA GLN A 129 -33.67 26.41 -19.25
C GLN A 129 -32.41 25.88 -18.55
N LEU A 130 -31.25 26.15 -19.14
CA LEU A 130 -29.97 25.78 -18.52
C LEU A 130 -29.79 26.41 -17.13
N ASP A 131 -30.42 27.56 -16.90
CA ASP A 131 -30.40 28.30 -15.64
C ASP A 131 -31.17 27.58 -14.52
N ASP A 132 -32.12 26.69 -14.84
CA ASP A 132 -32.85 25.89 -13.84
C ASP A 132 -31.93 24.85 -13.15
N PHE A 133 -30.75 24.60 -13.71
CA PHE A 133 -29.75 23.69 -13.17
C PHE A 133 -28.59 24.44 -12.52
N LEU A 134 -28.63 25.78 -12.43
CA LEU A 134 -27.56 26.57 -11.83
C LEU A 134 -27.46 26.26 -10.33
N LEU A 135 -26.22 26.11 -9.83
CA LEU A 135 -25.95 25.97 -8.39
C LEU A 135 -26.26 27.26 -7.61
#